data_AF-A0A1H4PYZ2-F1
#
_entry.id   AF-A0A1H4PYZ2-F1
#
_cell.length_a   1.000
_cell.length_b   1.000
_cell.length_c   1.000
_cell.angle_alpha   90.00
_cell.angle_beta   90.00
_cell.angle_gamma   90.00
#
_symmetry.space_group_name_H-M   'P 1'
#
loop_
_entity.id
_entity.type
_entity.pdbx_description
1 polymer ?
#
loop_
_entity_poly.entity_id
_entity_poly.type
_entity_poly.pdbx_seq_one_letter_code
_entity_poly.pdbx_strand_id
1 'polypeptide(L)'
;MEQQKLPNVTIALVLSIIGFVCCCIGGLPGIILGGIAFFLASKDEKLYKENPENYSNYSTLKTTKTISIVVLVLGILYLAYSIYGIMSIGGWDAYMEQVRIMSEQYSQ
;
A
#
# COMPACT_ATOMS: atom_id res chain seq x y z
N MET A 1 0.84 -26.15 25.71
CA MET A 1 0.46 -26.11 24.27
C MET A 1 1.52 -25.28 23.56
N GLU A 2 1.99 -25.71 22.40
CA GLU A 2 2.95 -24.91 21.60
C GLU A 2 2.23 -23.70 21.01
N GLN A 3 2.74 -22.49 21.24
CA GLN A 3 2.19 -21.26 20.67
C GLN A 3 2.50 -21.19 19.18
N GLN A 4 1.47 -21.05 18.35
CA GLN A 4 1.59 -20.91 16.91
C GLN A 4 1.83 -19.45 16.49
N LYS A 5 2.26 -19.24 15.24
CA LYS A 5 2.36 -17.91 14.65
C LYS A 5 1.05 -17.57 13.95
N LEU A 6 0.61 -16.33 14.10
CA LEU A 6 -0.51 -15.75 13.35
C LEU A 6 -0.25 -15.87 11.85
N PRO A 7 -1.19 -16.44 11.08
CA PRO A 7 -0.93 -16.88 9.70
C PRO A 7 -0.84 -15.73 8.69
N ASN A 8 -1.55 -14.62 8.90
CA ASN A 8 -1.62 -13.52 7.94
C ASN A 8 -0.59 -12.42 8.19
N VAL A 9 0.03 -12.36 9.37
CA VAL A 9 1.03 -11.33 9.73
C VAL A 9 2.18 -11.25 8.72
N THR A 10 2.74 -12.38 8.31
CA THR A 10 3.86 -12.43 7.36
C THR A 10 3.42 -11.98 5.96
N ILE A 11 2.26 -12.45 5.50
CA ILE A 11 1.71 -12.11 4.18
C ILE A 11 1.38 -10.61 4.13
N ALA A 12 0.75 -10.07 5.17
CA ALA A 12 0.44 -8.65 5.28
C ALA A 12 1.69 -7.78 5.30
N LEU A 13 2.77 -8.22 5.97
CA LEU A 13 4.05 -7.50 5.96
C LEU A 13 4.64 -7.45 4.55
N VAL A 14 4.68 -8.59 3.85
CA VAL A 14 5.20 -8.66 2.47
C VAL A 14 4.34 -7.82 1.51
N LEU A 15 3.01 -7.92 1.60
CA LEU A 15 2.10 -7.08 0.81
C LEU A 15 2.32 -5.59 1.05
N SER A 16 2.61 -5.19 2.29
CA SER A 16 2.87 -3.79 2.64
C SER A 16 4.16 -3.28 1.98
N ILE A 17 5.22 -4.10 1.99
CA ILE A 17 6.51 -3.75 1.36
C ILE A 17 6.37 -3.68 -0.16
N ILE A 18 5.70 -4.65 -0.76
CA ILE A 18 5.43 -4.65 -2.21
C ILE A 18 4.57 -3.44 -2.59
N GLY A 19 3.54 -3.15 -1.81
CA GLY A 19 2.69 -1.97 -2.00
C GLY A 19 3.47 -0.65 -1.94
N PHE A 20 4.45 -0.56 -1.02
CA PHE A 20 5.34 0.60 -0.92
C PHE A 20 6.21 0.79 -2.18
N VAL A 21 6.79 -0.29 -2.72
CA VAL A 21 7.59 -0.22 -3.95
C VAL A 21 6.70 0.12 -5.16
N CYS A 22 5.48 -0.40 -5.21
CA CYS A 22 4.55 -0.19 -6.33
C CYS A 22 3.89 1.20 -6.34
N CYS A 23 3.88 1.90 -5.19
CA CYS A 23 3.43 3.30 -5.06
C CYS A 23 4.12 4.22 -6.08
N CYS A 24 5.41 4.00 -6.35
CA CYS A 24 6.24 4.89 -7.18
C CYS A 24 6.08 4.68 -8.69
N ILE A 25 5.51 3.56 -9.14
CA ILE A 25 5.44 3.18 -10.56
C ILE A 25 4.03 3.38 -11.13
N GLY A 26 3.00 3.41 -10.28
CA GLY A 26 1.62 3.57 -10.74
C GLY A 26 0.61 4.11 -9.73
N GLY A 27 1.04 4.51 -8.52
CA GLY A 27 0.22 5.16 -7.48
C GLY A 27 -0.92 4.31 -6.89
N LEU A 28 -1.89 3.92 -7.73
CA LEU A 28 -3.07 3.13 -7.40
C LEU A 28 -2.79 1.74 -6.79
N PRO A 29 -1.88 0.91 -7.32
CA PRO A 29 -1.70 -0.45 -6.81
C PRO A 29 -1.14 -0.45 -5.38
N GLY A 30 -0.38 0.58 -4.99
CA GLY A 30 0.14 0.72 -3.62
C GLY A 30 -0.96 0.92 -2.58
N ILE A 31 -2.00 1.69 -2.91
CA ILE A 31 -3.15 1.94 -2.01
C ILE A 31 -3.98 0.66 -1.85
N ILE A 32 -4.24 -0.06 -2.94
CA ILE A 32 -5.03 -1.30 -2.91
C ILE A 32 -4.30 -2.37 -2.09
N LEU A 33 -3.00 -2.59 -2.36
CA LEU A 33 -2.20 -3.59 -1.65
C LEU A 33 -2.02 -3.24 -0.17
N GLY A 34 -1.78 -1.96 0.15
CA GLY A 34 -1.74 -1.47 1.53
C GLY A 34 -3.06 -1.67 2.27
N GLY A 35 -4.19 -1.49 1.59
CA GLY A 35 -5.53 -1.71 2.14
C GLY A 35 -5.79 -3.18 2.47
N ILE A 36 -5.43 -4.09 1.55
CA ILE A 36 -5.55 -5.53 1.77
C ILE A 36 -4.64 -5.99 2.92
N ALA A 37 -3.42 -5.48 3.00
CA ALA A 37 -2.49 -5.78 4.10
C ALA A 37 -3.07 -5.37 5.46
N PHE A 38 -3.65 -4.16 5.55
CA PHE A 38 -4.30 -3.68 6.76
C PHE A 38 -5.51 -4.54 7.14
N PHE A 39 -6.30 -4.99 6.18
CA PHE A 39 -7.44 -5.87 6.41
C PHE A 39 -7.01 -7.24 6.96
N LEU A 40 -5.97 -7.86 6.37
CA LEU A 40 -5.39 -9.12 6.86
C LEU A 40 -4.87 -8.98 8.30
N ALA A 41 -4.13 -7.91 8.59
CA ALA A 41 -3.63 -7.63 9.94
C ALA A 41 -4.78 -7.42 10.94
N SER A 42 -5.87 -6.75 10.53
CA SER A 42 -7.05 -6.57 11.38
C SER A 42 -7.80 -7.88 11.65
N LYS A 43 -7.77 -8.82 10.70
CA LYS A 43 -8.36 -10.16 10.86
C LYS A 43 -7.55 -11.00 11.85
N ASP A 44 -6.22 -10.99 11.75
CA ASP A 44 -5.34 -11.66 12.71
C ASP A 44 -5.41 -11.04 14.11
N GLU A 45 -5.67 -9.74 14.23
CA GLU A 45 -5.90 -9.11 15.52
C GLU A 45 -7.15 -9.66 16.21
N LYS A 46 -8.24 -9.90 15.46
CA LYS A 46 -9.45 -10.54 15.99
C LYS A 46 -9.17 -11.98 16.42
N LEU A 47 -8.46 -12.74 15.59
CA LEU A 47 -8.09 -14.12 15.89
C LEU A 47 -7.24 -14.22 17.17
N TYR A 48 -6.31 -13.29 17.36
CA TYR A 48 -5.51 -13.18 18.58
C TYR A 48 -6.38 -12.88 19.82
N LYS A 49 -7.38 -11.99 19.69
CA LYS A 49 -8.29 -11.65 20.80
C LYS A 49 -9.18 -12.81 21.23
N GLU A 50 -9.56 -13.68 20.29
CA GLU A 50 -10.35 -14.87 20.57
C GLU A 50 -9.52 -15.93 21.30
N ASN A 51 -8.25 -16.11 20.95
CA ASN A 51 -7.38 -17.16 21.51
C ASN A 51 -5.95 -16.66 21.78
N PRO A 52 -5.72 -15.75 22.74
CA PRO A 52 -4.42 -15.12 22.94
C PRO A 52 -3.32 -16.10 23.39
N GLU A 53 -3.70 -17.16 24.11
CA GLU A 53 -2.77 -18.17 24.61
C GLU A 53 -2.17 -19.07 23.52
N ASN A 54 -2.81 -19.12 22.34
CA ASN A 54 -2.39 -19.95 21.22
C ASN A 54 -1.37 -19.26 20.30
N TYR A 55 -1.06 -17.97 20.51
CA TYR A 55 -0.25 -17.18 19.57
C TYR A 55 0.90 -16.42 20.22
N SER A 56 2.09 -16.46 19.60
CA SER A 56 3.33 -15.86 20.13
C SER A 56 3.77 -14.56 19.43
N ASN A 57 3.36 -14.30 18.19
CA ASN A 57 3.88 -13.21 17.35
C ASN A 57 2.99 -11.95 17.34
N TYR A 58 2.29 -11.66 18.43
CA TYR A 58 1.43 -10.47 18.53
C TYR A 58 2.20 -9.15 18.40
N SER A 59 3.46 -9.11 18.84
CA SER A 59 4.35 -7.95 18.63
C SER A 59 4.53 -7.65 17.12
N THR A 60 4.74 -8.69 16.31
CA THR A 60 4.86 -8.56 14.85
C THR A 60 3.56 -8.08 14.23
N LEU A 61 2.41 -8.56 14.68
CA LEU A 61 1.10 -8.07 14.23
C LEU A 61 0.95 -6.56 14.44
N LYS A 62 1.30 -6.04 15.63
CA LYS A 62 1.26 -4.61 15.91
C LYS A 62 2.15 -3.82 14.95
N THR A 63 3.38 -4.27 14.76
CA THR A 63 4.33 -3.64 13.83
C THR A 63 3.78 -3.65 12.40
N THR A 64 3.30 -4.79 11.91
CA THR A 64 2.71 -4.89 10.56
C THR A 64 1.54 -3.94 10.39
N LYS A 65 0.63 -3.86 11.38
CA LYS A 65 -0.52 -2.96 11.33
C LYS A 65 -0.09 -1.49 11.23
N THR A 66 0.89 -1.07 12.04
CA THR A 66 1.45 0.29 11.96
C THR A 66 2.08 0.56 10.60
N ILE A 67 2.89 -0.37 10.08
CA ILE A 67 3.52 -0.22 8.76
C ILE A 67 2.48 -0.11 7.66
N SER A 68 1.44 -0.96 7.66
CA SER A 68 0.37 -0.90 6.64
C SER A 68 -0.35 0.44 6.63
N ILE A 69 -0.59 1.04 7.80
CA ILE A 69 -1.19 2.40 7.90
C ILE A 69 -0.24 3.44 7.31
N VAL A 70 1.05 3.39 7.64
CA VAL A 70 2.05 4.34 7.12
C VAL A 70 2.11 4.27 5.59
N VAL A 71 2.16 3.07 5.02
CA VAL A 71 2.17 2.86 3.56
C VAL A 71 0.89 3.40 2.91
N LEU A 72 -0.28 3.16 3.51
CA LEU A 72 -1.55 3.70 3.02
C LEU A 72 -1.56 5.23 3.01
N VAL A 73 -1.13 5.86 4.11
CA VAL A 73 -1.08 7.32 4.22
C VAL A 73 -0.11 7.91 3.19
N LEU A 74 1.08 7.33 3.04
CA LEU A 74 2.05 7.77 2.03
C LEU A 74 1.50 7.60 0.60
N GLY A 75 0.80 6.51 0.30
CA GLY A 75 0.15 6.30 -0.98
C GLY A 75 -0.92 7.34 -1.29
N ILE A 76 -1.74 7.70 -0.30
CA ILE A 76 -2.77 8.76 -0.44
C ILE A 76 -2.11 10.13 -0.66
N LEU A 77 -1.06 10.47 0.09
CA LEU A 77 -0.33 11.72 -0.08
C LEU A 77 0.32 11.82 -1.46
N TYR A 78 0.91 10.72 -1.94
CA TYR A 78 1.50 10.66 -3.28
C TYR A 78 0.44 10.86 -4.37
N LEU A 79 -0.73 10.22 -4.24
CA LEU A 79 -1.83 10.37 -5.17
C LEU A 79 -2.39 11.81 -5.17
N ALA A 80 -2.51 12.43 -4.00
CA ALA A 80 -2.89 13.84 -3.90
C ALA A 80 -1.87 14.77 -4.58
N TYR A 81 -0.57 14.50 -4.39
CA TYR A 81 0.50 15.25 -5.04
C TYR A 81 0.48 15.07 -6.57
N SER A 82 0.26 13.85 -7.07
CA SER A 82 0.18 13.59 -8.51
C SER A 82 -1.02 14.29 -9.15
N ILE A 83 -2.19 14.27 -8.49
CA ILE A 83 -3.38 15.01 -8.95
C ILE A 83 -3.10 16.51 -8.97
N TYR A 84 -2.49 17.06 -7.91
CA TYR A 84 -2.12 18.48 -7.87
C TYR A 84 -1.17 18.86 -9.01
N GLY A 85 -0.17 18.01 -9.29
CA GLY A 85 0.73 18.20 -10.43
C GLY A 85 0.01 18.20 -11.78
N ILE A 86 -0.92 17.27 -12.01
CA ILE A 86 -1.71 17.25 -13.26
C ILE A 86 -2.57 18.51 -13.38
N MET A 87 -3.19 18.96 -12.29
CA MET A 87 -4.00 20.18 -12.31
C MET A 87 -3.16 21.45 -12.57
N SER A 88 -1.93 21.53 -12.05
CA SER A 88 -1.07 22.70 -12.24
C SER A 88 -0.50 22.83 -13.66
N ILE A 89 -0.38 21.72 -14.40
CA ILE A 89 0.10 21.69 -15.79
C ILE A 89 -0.99 22.12 -16.80
N GLY A 90 -2.23 22.33 -16.33
CA GLY A 90 -3.38 22.67 -17.19
C GLY A 90 -4.42 21.55 -17.28
N GLY A 91 -4.38 20.60 -16.35
CA GLY A 91 -5.35 19.51 -16.27
C GLY A 91 -4.98 18.31 -17.15
N TRP A 92 -5.91 17.37 -17.22
CA TRP A 92 -5.74 16.12 -17.98
C TRP A 92 -5.49 16.37 -19.47
N ASP A 93 -6.11 17.40 -20.05
CA ASP A 93 -5.97 17.73 -21.47
C ASP A 93 -4.53 18.16 -21.82
N ALA A 94 -3.92 19.02 -21.00
CA ALA A 94 -2.54 19.47 -21.19
C ALA A 94 -1.52 18.34 -20.97
N TYR A 95 -1.79 17.45 -20.01
CA TYR A 95 -0.98 16.25 -19.79
C TYR A 95 -1.01 15.31 -21.01
N MET A 96 -2.19 15.08 -21.60
CA MET A 96 -2.33 14.23 -22.77
C MET A 96 -1.64 14.80 -24.01
N GLU A 97 -1.68 16.13 -24.20
CA GLU A 97 -0.96 16.78 -25.31
C GLU A 97 0.56 16.66 -25.14
N GLN A 98 1.10 16.87 -23.94
CA GLN A 98 2.52 16.66 -23.62
C GLN A 98 2.99 15.23 -23.92
N VAL A 99 2.18 14.23 -23.54
CA VAL A 99 2.46 12.82 -23.83
C VAL A 99 2.46 12.55 -25.33
N ARG A 100 1.51 13.15 -26.08
CA ARG A 100 1.44 13.03 -27.54
C ARG A 100 2.69 13.61 -28.21
N ILE A 101 3.07 14.83 -27.86
CA ILE A 101 4.25 15.51 -28.42
C ILE A 101 5.53 14.71 -28.14
N MET A 102 5.71 14.21 -26.91
CA MET A 102 6.85 13.34 -26.59
C MET A 102 6.84 12.06 -27.43
N SER A 103 5.69 11.40 -27.58
CA SER A 103 5.59 10.16 -28.36
C SER A 103 5.94 10.37 -29.83
N GLU A 104 5.55 11.51 -30.40
CA GLU A 104 5.87 11.90 -31.78
C GLU A 104 7.38 12.18 -31.92
N GLN A 105 8.00 12.85 -30.94
CA GLN A 105 9.47 13.08 -30.92
C GLN A 105 10.30 11.80 -30.83
N TYR A 106 9.83 10.76 -30.12
CA TYR A 106 10.53 9.47 -30.06
C TYR A 106 10.34 8.61 -31.32
N SER A 107 9.36 8.94 -32.15
CA SER A 107 9.04 8.21 -33.40
C SER A 107 9.76 8.74 -34.66
N GLN A 108 10.52 9.84 -34.52
CA GLN A 108 11.43 10.41 -35.52
C GLN A 108 12.88 10.12 -35.15
#